data_AF-A0A7C6BHB1-F1
#
_entry.id   AF-A0A7C6BHB1-F1
#
_cell.length_a   1.000
_cell.length_b   1.000
_cell.length_c   1.000
_cell.angle_alpha   90.00
_cell.angle_beta   90.00
_cell.angle_gamma   90.00
#
_symmetry.space_group_name_H-M   'P 1'
#
loop_
_entity.id
_entity.type
_entity.pdbx_description
1 polymer ?
#
loop_
_entity_poly.entity_id
_entity_poly.type
_entity_poly.pdbx_seq_one_letter_code
_entity_poly.pdbx_strand_id
1 'polypeptide(L)'
;MAGLKAIQARLRAIVGPGPFIRRDTSLRALFASDARARMDAKTYENTARKLREAGFMIQEMDTHLLIDWPHAGYAAFFDQLLANAPAQAAETAHGLARIYARHEGAFTPDMLDDARLALRRWDAGQTQALVIQAGEQLAISLRTKQPVPSYYLPLLLTMEGGQA
;
A
#
# COMPACT_ATOMS: atom_id res chain seq x y z
N MET A 1 1.21 -7.00 9.72
CA MET A 1 -0.26 -7.10 9.55
C MET A 1 -0.59 -7.96 8.32
N ALA A 2 -1.84 -8.37 8.10
CA ALA A 2 -2.19 -9.37 7.08
C ALA A 2 -2.35 -8.81 5.65
N GLY A 3 -2.60 -7.51 5.49
CA GLY A 3 -3.10 -6.93 4.23
C GLY A 3 -2.22 -7.21 3.01
N LEU A 4 -0.93 -6.86 3.08
CA LEU A 4 -0.06 -7.04 1.93
C LEU A 4 0.53 -8.46 1.83
N LYS A 5 0.36 -9.33 2.83
CA LYS A 5 0.77 -10.75 2.78
C LYS A 5 -0.10 -11.53 1.79
N ALA A 6 -1.40 -11.24 1.75
CA ALA A 6 -2.33 -11.81 0.77
C ALA A 6 -1.93 -11.42 -0.66
N ILE A 7 -1.53 -10.17 -0.86
CA ILE A 7 -1.04 -9.67 -2.16
C ILE A 7 0.25 -10.37 -2.57
N GLN A 8 1.19 -10.56 -1.63
CA GLN A 8 2.42 -11.32 -1.89
C GLN A 8 2.12 -12.76 -2.31
N ALA A 9 1.14 -13.42 -1.67
CA ALA A 9 0.72 -14.77 -2.04
C ALA A 9 0.09 -14.80 -3.44
N ARG A 10 -0.76 -13.82 -3.78
CA ARG A 10 -1.33 -13.67 -5.12
C ARG A 10 -0.24 -13.46 -6.19
N LEU A 11 0.76 -12.63 -5.91
CA LEU A 11 1.90 -12.42 -6.82
C LEU A 11 2.70 -13.70 -7.01
N ARG A 12 2.96 -14.48 -5.94
CA ARG A 12 3.62 -15.78 -6.05
C ARG A 12 2.83 -16.78 -6.90
N ALA A 13 1.51 -16.77 -6.81
CA ALA A 13 0.66 -17.62 -7.66
C ALA A 13 0.73 -17.24 -9.15
N ILE A 14 0.91 -15.95 -9.47
CA ILE A 14 1.07 -15.48 -10.85
C ILE A 14 2.47 -15.78 -11.39
N VAL A 15 3.50 -15.45 -10.62
CA VAL A 15 4.92 -15.58 -11.01
C VAL A 15 5.35 -17.05 -11.03
N GLY A 16 4.76 -17.88 -10.18
CA GLY A 16 5.10 -19.30 -10.09
C GLY A 16 6.36 -19.56 -9.25
N PRO A 17 6.79 -20.83 -9.19
CA PRO A 17 7.94 -21.24 -8.40
C PRO A 17 9.27 -20.77 -9.05
N GLY A 18 10.28 -20.53 -8.21
CA GLY A 18 11.64 -20.18 -8.65
C GLY A 18 12.01 -18.74 -8.27
N PRO A 19 11.41 -17.70 -8.88
CA PRO A 19 11.68 -16.33 -8.51
C PRO A 19 11.20 -15.97 -7.11
N PHE A 20 11.92 -15.06 -6.45
CA PHE A 20 11.44 -14.49 -5.20
C PHE A 20 10.36 -13.43 -5.47
N ILE A 21 9.52 -13.22 -4.47
CA ILE A 21 8.68 -12.02 -4.33
C ILE A 21 8.90 -11.50 -2.93
N ARG A 22 9.42 -10.28 -2.81
CA ARG A 22 9.74 -9.62 -1.53
C ARG A 22 9.30 -8.17 -1.56
N ARG A 23 9.15 -7.55 -0.38
CA ARG A 23 8.98 -6.10 -0.27
C ARG A 23 10.15 -5.39 -0.94
N ASP A 24 9.89 -4.36 -1.72
CA ASP A 24 10.97 -3.47 -2.13
C ASP A 24 11.37 -2.59 -0.95
N THR A 25 12.65 -2.68 -0.56
CA THR A 25 13.19 -1.92 0.56
C THR A 25 13.48 -0.47 0.19
N SER A 26 13.63 -0.19 -1.11
CA SER A 26 13.95 1.13 -1.65
C SER A 26 12.72 2.01 -1.89
N LEU A 27 11.50 1.51 -1.64
CA LEU A 27 10.23 2.22 -1.82
C LEU A 27 9.95 2.71 -3.25
N ARG A 28 10.61 2.10 -4.25
CA ARG A 28 10.35 2.34 -5.67
C ARG A 28 9.07 1.64 -6.12
N ALA A 29 8.70 0.56 -5.44
CA ALA A 29 7.48 -0.22 -5.68
C ALA A 29 7.03 -0.93 -4.39
N LEU A 30 5.91 -1.66 -4.43
CA LEU A 30 5.49 -2.51 -3.30
C LEU A 30 6.33 -3.77 -3.19
N PHE A 31 6.73 -4.34 -4.33
CA PHE A 31 7.45 -5.59 -4.40
C PHE A 31 8.58 -5.56 -5.42
N ALA A 32 9.57 -6.41 -5.18
CA ALA A 32 10.62 -6.74 -6.13
C ALA A 32 10.67 -8.26 -6.35
N SER A 33 11.11 -8.65 -7.55
CA SER A 33 11.31 -10.04 -7.97
C SER A 33 12.57 -10.19 -8.81
N ASP A 34 13.24 -11.34 -8.76
CA ASP A 34 14.30 -11.72 -9.73
C ASP A 34 13.76 -12.50 -10.93
N ALA A 35 12.44 -12.47 -11.18
CA ALA A 35 11.79 -13.19 -12.28
C ALA A 35 12.48 -12.95 -13.63
N ARG A 36 12.91 -11.71 -13.90
CA ARG A 36 13.59 -11.34 -15.14
C ARG A 36 14.92 -12.08 -15.34
N ALA A 37 15.66 -12.36 -14.26
CA ALA A 37 16.95 -13.04 -14.31
C ALA A 37 16.82 -14.58 -14.33
N ARG A 38 15.68 -15.12 -13.89
CA ARG A 38 15.46 -16.57 -13.73
C ARG A 38 14.61 -17.22 -14.82
N MET A 39 13.79 -16.44 -15.53
CA MET A 39 12.89 -16.96 -16.55
C MET A 39 13.48 -16.78 -17.95
N ASP A 40 13.18 -17.74 -18.83
CA ASP A 40 13.36 -17.53 -20.26
C ASP A 40 12.40 -16.44 -20.77
N ALA A 41 12.69 -15.88 -21.95
CA ALA A 41 11.94 -14.76 -22.52
C ALA A 41 10.43 -15.04 -22.66
N LYS A 42 10.06 -16.25 -23.11
CA LYS A 42 8.65 -16.61 -23.35
C LYS A 42 7.89 -16.75 -22.04
N THR A 43 8.50 -17.40 -21.04
CA THR A 43 7.92 -17.52 -19.70
C THR A 43 7.78 -16.15 -19.05
N TYR A 44 8.80 -15.31 -19.16
CA TYR A 44 8.79 -13.95 -18.63
C TYR A 44 7.67 -13.10 -19.26
N GLU A 45 7.56 -13.07 -20.59
CA GLU A 45 6.51 -12.31 -21.29
C GLU A 45 5.11 -12.74 -20.86
N ASN A 46 4.88 -14.04 -20.71
CA ASN A 46 3.61 -14.56 -20.24
C ASN A 46 3.31 -14.13 -18.79
N THR A 47 4.31 -14.19 -17.90
CA THR A 47 4.19 -13.72 -16.52
C THR A 47 3.92 -12.22 -16.45
N ALA A 48 4.66 -11.44 -17.24
CA ALA A 48 4.50 -9.99 -17.35
C ALA A 48 3.08 -9.62 -17.81
N ARG A 49 2.53 -10.33 -18.80
CA ARG A 49 1.14 -10.16 -19.23
C ARG A 49 0.16 -10.46 -18.09
N LYS A 50 0.30 -11.61 -17.41
CA LYS A 50 -0.59 -11.99 -16.30
C LYS A 50 -0.55 -11.00 -15.14
N LEU A 51 0.62 -10.42 -14.84
CA LEU A 51 0.75 -9.38 -13.83
C LEU A 51 -0.03 -8.12 -14.20
N ARG A 52 0.05 -7.68 -15.46
CA ARG A 52 -0.72 -6.53 -15.96
C ARG A 52 -2.22 -6.81 -15.97
N GLU A 53 -2.65 -7.98 -16.43
CA GLU A 53 -4.04 -8.44 -16.37
C GLU A 53 -4.58 -8.49 -14.93
N ALA A 54 -3.71 -8.80 -13.97
CA ALA A 54 -4.05 -8.79 -12.54
C ALA A 54 -4.11 -7.37 -11.92
N GLY A 55 -3.81 -6.33 -12.69
CA GLY A 55 -3.88 -4.92 -12.28
C GLY A 55 -2.58 -4.34 -11.72
N PHE A 56 -1.43 -4.99 -11.94
CA PHE A 56 -0.13 -4.50 -11.50
C PHE A 56 0.60 -3.73 -12.60
N MET A 57 1.30 -2.67 -12.20
CA MET A 57 2.36 -2.07 -13.00
C MET A 57 3.65 -2.83 -12.75
N ILE A 58 4.42 -3.06 -13.81
CA ILE A 58 5.73 -3.68 -13.72
C ILE A 58 6.77 -2.79 -14.37
N GLN A 59 7.92 -2.67 -13.73
CA GLN A 59 9.07 -1.94 -14.27
C GLN A 59 10.28 -2.88 -14.30
N GLU A 60 10.84 -3.02 -15.49
CA GLU A 60 12.02 -3.84 -15.71
C GLU A 60 13.29 -3.10 -15.31
N MET A 61 14.14 -3.80 -14.56
CA MET A 61 15.50 -3.40 -14.23
C MET A 61 16.43 -4.50 -14.73
N ASP A 62 17.73 -4.22 -14.83
CA ASP A 62 18.71 -5.15 -15.40
C ASP A 62 18.71 -6.53 -14.72
N THR A 63 18.48 -6.58 -13.41
CA THR A 63 18.55 -7.81 -12.60
C THR A 63 17.28 -8.17 -11.87
N HIS A 64 16.27 -7.30 -11.87
CA HIS A 64 15.05 -7.48 -11.10
C HIS A 64 13.85 -6.80 -11.76
N LEU A 65 12.67 -7.22 -11.33
CA LEU A 65 11.38 -6.68 -11.72
C LEU A 65 10.79 -5.96 -10.50
N LEU A 66 10.44 -4.69 -10.67
CA LEU A 66 9.63 -3.97 -9.70
C LEU A 66 8.16 -4.17 -10.03
N ILE A 67 7.34 -4.41 -9.01
CA ILE A 67 5.92 -4.67 -9.14
C ILE A 67 5.18 -3.74 -8.18
N ASP A 68 4.34 -2.87 -8.73
CA ASP A 68 3.56 -1.89 -7.98
C ASP A 68 2.10 -1.88 -8.43
N TRP A 69 1.25 -1.18 -7.69
CA TRP A 69 -0.08 -0.82 -8.15
C TRP A 69 -0.09 0.52 -8.85
N PRO A 70 -0.97 0.72 -9.85
CA PRO A 70 -1.33 2.07 -10.27
C PRO A 70 -2.07 2.80 -9.14
N HIS A 71 -2.23 4.12 -9.24
CA HIS A 71 -3.02 4.93 -8.29
C HIS A 71 -4.40 4.31 -7.96
N ALA A 72 -5.13 3.86 -8.98
CA ALA A 72 -6.41 3.19 -8.79
C ALA A 72 -6.34 1.91 -7.94
N GLY A 73 -5.23 1.17 -8.03
CA GLY A 73 -5.02 -0.04 -7.20
C GLY A 73 -4.78 0.29 -5.73
N TYR A 74 -4.04 1.37 -5.44
CA TYR A 74 -3.91 1.89 -4.08
C TYR A 74 -5.25 2.39 -3.54
N ALA A 75 -6.00 3.17 -4.33
CA ALA A 75 -7.28 3.70 -3.93
C ALA A 75 -8.26 2.57 -3.56
N ALA A 76 -8.41 1.58 -4.45
CA ALA A 76 -9.25 0.41 -4.20
C ALA A 76 -8.82 -0.37 -2.94
N PHE A 77 -7.51 -0.50 -2.68
CA PHE A 77 -7.02 -1.15 -1.48
C PHE A 77 -7.39 -0.37 -0.21
N PHE A 78 -7.21 0.96 -0.20
CA PHE A 78 -7.55 1.80 0.95
C PHE A 78 -9.05 1.84 1.19
N ASP A 79 -9.86 1.91 0.15
CA ASP A 79 -11.32 1.85 0.23
C ASP A 79 -11.79 0.50 0.80
N GLN A 80 -11.20 -0.61 0.32
CA GLN A 80 -11.48 -1.94 0.87
C GLN A 80 -11.06 -2.04 2.35
N LEU A 81 -9.92 -1.45 2.71
CA LEU A 81 -9.46 -1.44 4.10
C LEU A 81 -10.39 -0.62 5.01
N LEU A 82 -10.92 0.50 4.50
CA LEU A 82 -11.91 1.32 5.21
C LEU A 82 -13.23 0.57 5.37
N ALA A 83 -13.73 -0.06 4.31
CA ALA A 83 -14.99 -0.81 4.32
C ALA A 83 -14.94 -2.03 5.26
N ASN A 84 -13.75 -2.62 5.42
CA ASN A 84 -13.52 -3.74 6.35
C ASN A 84 -13.14 -3.28 7.76
N ALA A 85 -12.97 -1.97 8.00
CA ALA A 85 -12.74 -1.48 9.34
C ALA A 85 -13.99 -1.80 10.20
N PRO A 86 -13.82 -2.24 11.46
CA PRO A 86 -14.96 -2.51 12.33
C PRO A 86 -15.87 -1.29 12.40
N ALA A 87 -17.19 -1.47 12.31
CA ALA A 87 -18.14 -0.35 12.38
C ALA A 87 -17.95 0.48 13.66
N GLN A 88 -17.62 -0.17 14.78
CA GLN A 88 -17.24 0.51 16.02
C GLN A 88 -15.94 1.30 15.92
N ALA A 89 -14.97 0.90 15.08
CA ALA A 89 -13.68 1.59 15.01
C ALA A 89 -13.82 3.04 14.54
N ALA A 90 -14.80 3.35 13.69
CA ALA A 90 -15.09 4.73 13.29
C ALA A 90 -15.73 5.54 14.43
N GLU A 91 -16.58 4.91 15.25
CA GLU A 91 -17.27 5.54 16.38
C GLU A 91 -16.39 5.69 17.63
N THR A 92 -15.50 4.72 17.86
CA THR A 92 -14.50 4.71 18.94
C THR A 92 -13.15 5.24 18.50
N ALA A 93 -13.03 5.77 17.27
CA ALA A 93 -11.79 6.36 16.80
C ALA A 93 -11.33 7.44 17.78
N HIS A 94 -10.18 7.22 18.40
CA HIS A 94 -9.56 8.19 19.29
C HIS A 94 -8.36 8.85 18.60
N GLY A 95 -7.96 10.02 19.12
CA GLY A 95 -6.77 10.72 18.62
C GLY A 95 -6.84 11.08 17.13
N LEU A 96 -5.79 10.72 16.40
CA LEU A 96 -5.54 11.20 15.05
C LEU A 96 -6.56 10.71 14.02
N ALA A 97 -7.04 9.47 14.13
CA ALA A 97 -8.05 8.89 13.23
C ALA A 97 -9.35 9.72 13.26
N ARG A 98 -9.77 10.16 14.46
CA ARG A 98 -10.97 11.00 14.62
C ARG A 98 -10.83 12.36 13.94
N ILE A 99 -9.62 12.91 13.91
CA ILE A 99 -9.36 14.18 13.25
C ILE A 99 -9.48 13.97 11.74
N TYR A 100 -8.79 12.96 11.18
CA TYR A 100 -8.90 12.62 9.75
C TYR A 100 -10.35 12.39 9.30
N ALA A 101 -11.16 11.69 10.10
CA ALA A 101 -12.58 11.43 9.77
C ALA A 101 -13.46 12.69 9.71
N ARG A 102 -13.02 13.82 10.27
CA ARG A 102 -13.77 15.09 10.29
C ARG A 102 -13.35 16.08 9.20
N HIS A 103 -12.27 15.78 8.49
CA HIS A 103 -11.75 16.63 7.42
C HIS A 103 -12.06 16.03 6.06
N GLU A 104 -12.21 16.91 5.06
CA GLU A 104 -12.28 16.49 3.67
C GLU A 104 -11.00 15.75 3.30
N GLY A 105 -11.14 14.52 2.82
CA GLY A 105 -10.04 13.66 2.42
C GLY A 105 -9.86 13.61 0.91
N ALA A 106 -8.62 13.61 0.44
CA ALA A 106 -8.30 13.35 -0.97
C ALA A 106 -7.16 12.32 -1.09
N PHE A 107 -7.15 11.60 -2.20
CA PHE A 107 -6.01 10.78 -2.59
C PHE A 107 -5.71 10.99 -4.06
N THR A 108 -4.72 11.83 -4.35
CA THR A 108 -4.31 12.21 -5.70
C THR A 108 -3.04 11.47 -6.13
N PRO A 109 -2.72 11.39 -7.44
CA PRO A 109 -1.56 10.65 -7.94
C PRO A 109 -0.20 11.14 -7.40
N ASP A 110 -0.06 12.42 -7.07
CA ASP A 110 1.14 13.01 -6.47
C ASP A 110 1.42 12.50 -5.05
N MET A 111 0.43 11.90 -4.39
CA MET A 111 0.57 11.34 -3.04
C MET A 111 1.07 9.89 -3.02
N LEU A 112 1.35 9.28 -4.18
CA LEU A 112 1.66 7.85 -4.29
C LEU A 112 2.89 7.43 -3.47
N ASP A 113 3.96 8.23 -3.48
CA ASP A 113 5.19 7.88 -2.76
C ASP A 113 4.97 7.88 -1.24
N ASP A 114 4.27 8.90 -0.73
CA ASP A 114 3.90 8.98 0.68
C ASP A 114 2.91 7.87 1.08
N ALA A 115 1.93 7.56 0.23
CA ALA A 115 0.98 6.49 0.45
C ALA A 115 1.67 5.12 0.50
N ARG A 116 2.65 4.87 -0.38
CA ARG A 116 3.45 3.65 -0.38
C ARG A 116 4.26 3.52 0.90
N LEU A 117 4.90 4.60 1.35
CA LEU A 117 5.62 4.63 2.63
C LEU A 117 4.69 4.35 3.81
N ALA A 118 3.54 5.02 3.88
CA ALA A 118 2.55 4.85 4.93
C ALA A 118 2.04 3.40 4.99
N LEU A 119 1.71 2.83 3.82
CA LEU A 119 1.27 1.44 3.69
C LEU A 119 2.35 0.45 4.11
N ARG A 120 3.63 0.71 3.81
CA ARG A 120 4.73 -0.13 4.30
C ARG A 120 4.87 -0.07 5.82
N ARG A 121 4.78 1.13 6.42
CA ARG A 121 4.84 1.30 7.88
C ARG A 121 3.70 0.55 8.55
N TRP A 122 2.50 0.64 7.99
CA TRP A 122 1.34 -0.13 8.43
C TRP A 122 1.58 -1.64 8.32
N ASP A 123 2.04 -2.15 7.17
CA ASP A 123 2.29 -3.59 6.96
C ASP A 123 3.32 -4.14 7.95
N ALA A 124 4.36 -3.34 8.23
CA ALA A 124 5.43 -3.64 9.17
C ALA A 124 5.05 -3.45 10.65
N GLY A 125 3.84 -2.96 10.97
CA GLY A 125 3.41 -2.70 12.34
C GLY A 125 4.14 -1.53 13.01
N GLN A 126 4.70 -0.61 12.23
CA GLN A 126 5.43 0.57 12.73
C GLN A 126 4.47 1.68 13.14
N THR A 127 3.61 1.38 14.12
CA THR A 127 2.51 2.24 14.57
C THR A 127 2.95 3.67 14.87
N GLN A 128 4.01 3.85 15.67
CA GLN A 128 4.46 5.18 16.05
C GLN A 128 4.96 6.00 14.86
N ALA A 129 5.72 5.38 13.95
CA ALA A 129 6.23 6.06 12.76
C ALA A 129 5.08 6.48 11.82
N LEU A 130 4.05 5.65 11.70
CA LEU A 130 2.86 5.96 10.92
C LEU A 130 2.04 7.10 11.54
N VAL A 131 1.85 7.10 12.87
CA VAL A 131 1.16 8.19 13.58
C VAL A 131 1.91 9.51 13.45
N ILE A 132 3.24 9.51 13.57
CA ILE A 132 4.06 10.71 13.36
C ILE A 132 3.88 11.25 11.94
N GLN A 133 3.99 10.39 10.92
CA GLN A 133 3.82 10.77 9.52
C GLN A 133 2.43 11.37 9.25
N ALA A 134 1.39 10.71 9.75
CA ALA A 134 0.01 11.17 9.62
C ALA A 134 -0.18 12.52 10.35
N GLY A 135 0.42 12.69 11.53
CA GLY A 135 0.35 13.96 12.28
C GLY A 135 1.03 15.11 11.54
N GLU A 136 2.20 14.86 10.96
CA GLU A 136 2.94 15.83 10.14
C GLU A 136 2.13 16.23 8.90
N GLN A 137 1.60 15.25 8.16
CA GLN A 137 0.80 15.51 6.96
C GLN A 137 -0.51 16.23 7.27
N LEU A 138 -1.19 15.86 8.36
CA LEU A 138 -2.35 16.59 8.84
C LEU A 138 -2.01 18.05 9.14
N ALA A 139 -0.93 18.30 9.87
CA ALA A 139 -0.51 19.67 10.20
C ALA A 139 -0.18 20.50 8.95
N ILE A 140 0.43 19.89 7.93
CA ILE A 140 0.69 20.52 6.63
C ILE A 140 -0.64 20.86 5.94
N SER A 141 -1.52 19.87 5.72
CA SER A 141 -2.82 20.05 5.07
C SER A 141 -3.66 21.16 5.73
N LEU A 142 -3.71 21.18 7.07
CA LEU A 142 -4.43 22.22 7.81
C LEU A 142 -3.82 23.61 7.63
N ARG A 143 -2.48 23.72 7.63
CA ARG A 143 -1.77 24.99 7.40
C ARG A 143 -1.98 25.52 5.99
N THR A 144 -1.98 24.64 5.00
CA THR A 144 -2.14 24.98 3.58
C THR A 144 -3.59 24.98 3.11
N LYS A 145 -4.55 24.67 4.00
CA LYS A 145 -5.99 24.55 3.72
C LYS A 145 -6.28 23.60 2.55
N GLN A 146 -5.53 22.50 2.46
CA GLN A 146 -5.73 21.45 1.48
C GLN A 146 -6.46 20.26 2.12
N PRO A 147 -7.15 19.42 1.32
CA PRO A 147 -7.69 18.16 1.81
C PRO A 147 -6.61 17.31 2.50
N VAL A 148 -7.02 16.55 3.52
CA VAL A 148 -6.10 15.63 4.20
C VAL A 148 -5.90 14.37 3.37
N PRO A 149 -4.73 13.72 3.42
CA PRO A 149 -4.53 12.49 2.64
C PRO A 149 -5.44 11.36 3.16
N SER A 150 -6.42 10.95 2.36
CA SER A 150 -7.52 10.09 2.83
C SER A 150 -7.06 8.67 3.18
N TYR A 151 -5.94 8.21 2.61
CA TYR A 151 -5.38 6.88 2.86
C TYR A 151 -4.90 6.67 4.31
N TYR A 152 -4.67 7.73 5.10
CA TYR A 152 -4.30 7.55 6.51
C TYR A 152 -5.45 7.04 7.36
N LEU A 153 -6.69 7.45 7.09
CA LEU A 153 -7.84 7.04 7.90
C LEU A 153 -7.98 5.52 7.99
N PRO A 154 -8.09 4.75 6.89
CA PRO A 154 -8.20 3.30 6.98
C PRO A 154 -6.96 2.64 7.59
N LEU A 155 -5.77 3.19 7.36
CA LEU A 155 -4.54 2.67 7.98
C LEU A 155 -4.59 2.83 9.50
N LEU A 156 -4.97 4.01 10.00
CA LEU A 156 -5.06 4.31 11.43
C LEU A 156 -6.15 3.47 12.13
N LEU A 157 -7.34 3.36 11.52
CA LEU A 157 -8.45 2.57 12.09
C LEU A 157 -8.13 1.09 12.21
N THR A 158 -7.39 0.54 11.26
CA THR A 158 -7.09 -0.90 11.24
C THR A 158 -5.85 -1.29 12.03
N MET A 159 -5.06 -0.33 12.50
CA MET A 159 -3.98 -0.57 13.46
C MET A 159 -4.51 -0.94 14.85
N GLU A 160 -5.64 -0.35 15.27
CA GLU A 160 -6.19 -0.49 16.62
C GLU A 160 -6.86 -1.86 16.86
N GLY A 161 -7.34 -2.53 15.80
CA GLY A 161 -7.96 -3.85 15.87
C GLY A 161 -7.01 -5.05 16.06
N GLY A 162 -5.71 -4.80 16.28
CA GLY A 162 -4.68 -5.83 16.47
C GLY A 162 -4.32 -6.15 17.93
N GLN A 163 -4.98 -5.51 18.90
CA GLN A 163 -4.86 -5.84 20.32
C GLN A 163 -6.18 -6.46 20.82
N ALA A 164 -6.32 -7.76 20.62
CA ALA A 164 -7.26 -8.61 21.33
C ALA A 164 -6.52 -9.87 21.76
#